data_AF-A0A2N2X087-F1
#
_entry.id   AF-A0A2N2X087-F1
#
_cell.length_a   1.000
_cell.length_b   1.000
_cell.length_c   1.000
_cell.angle_alpha   90.00
_cell.angle_beta   90.00
_cell.angle_gamma   90.00
#
_symmetry.space_group_name_H-M   'P 1'
#
loop_
_entity.id
_entity.type
_entity.pdbx_description
1 polymer ?
#
loop_
_entity_poly.entity_id
_entity_poly.type
_entity_poly.pdbx_seq_one_letter_code
_entity_poly.pdbx_strand_id
1 'polypeptide(L)'
;MQYLINNTDVFAANGIEVIKVTGLLDGAAQRISKRVWADKSGVDVDFNNIRLKEQDYTFECICLADSKQALVDKMQAFNSAFAAGLVVLSVRGDYRKGMLVFKEPEITGKYSPASGGQHAYLFNLKLTDANPAATRWITYGSGDVVNTITYAGTEPAYIFWGDGARELLPGPGDYTHQYASAGEVDIIIDADGVTTVGYPYTLDPTDGLSFTANDDFTFAVDAVKYGAFGHPTYGNAIDSKWQIIRDGVVLLETNASVLNYSQAFTVNEPTVFELRLWALYNYNGATFWLSKDPFNKTHTVNLVNAGITTYRHGKFPPYPAYGTAHLNLSGNALSQASVDELLLSSEIVASDNGYLNISGGTNAVPNASGISAINTLISKGWEVYYNAS
;
A
#
# COMPACT_ATOMS: atom_id res chain seq x y z
N MET A 1 -3.25 1.90 12.48
CA MET A 1 -2.59 3.13 11.99
C MET A 1 -1.32 3.35 12.79
N GLN A 2 -0.21 3.62 12.11
CA GLN A 2 1.09 3.96 12.68
C GLN A 2 1.41 5.41 12.34
N TYR A 3 2.08 6.10 13.25
CA TYR A 3 2.47 7.50 13.13
C TYR A 3 3.96 7.61 13.37
N LEU A 4 4.72 7.89 12.33
CA LEU A 4 6.18 7.96 12.42
C LEU A 4 6.64 9.40 12.24
N ILE A 5 7.53 9.85 13.12
CA ILE A 5 8.25 11.11 12.97
C ILE A 5 9.66 10.76 12.49
N ASN A 6 10.03 11.27 11.32
CA ASN A 6 11.33 10.97 10.70
C ASN A 6 11.59 9.45 10.64
N ASN A 7 10.59 8.70 10.15
CA ASN A 7 10.56 7.25 10.05
C ASN A 7 10.76 6.48 11.36
N THR A 8 10.63 7.15 12.51
CA THR A 8 10.70 6.54 13.85
C THR A 8 9.33 6.60 14.51
N ASP A 9 8.85 5.47 15.04
CA ASP A 9 7.60 5.42 15.82
C ASP A 9 7.82 5.95 17.24
N VAL A 10 7.96 7.28 17.34
CA VAL A 10 8.16 7.98 18.61
C VAL A 10 6.93 7.93 19.51
N PHE A 11 5.75 7.61 18.96
CA PHE A 11 4.53 7.45 19.74
C PHE A 11 4.60 6.14 20.53
N ALA A 12 4.77 5.01 19.83
CA ALA A 12 4.89 3.70 20.46
C ALA A 12 6.10 3.61 21.39
N ALA A 13 7.26 4.16 20.98
CA ALA A 13 8.48 4.15 21.80
C ALA A 13 8.31 4.87 23.15
N ASN A 14 7.44 5.88 23.23
CA ASN A 14 7.15 6.63 24.45
C ASN A 14 5.86 6.17 25.15
N GLY A 15 5.24 5.08 24.72
CA GLY A 15 3.97 4.59 25.27
C GLY A 15 2.84 5.61 25.12
N ILE A 16 2.81 6.30 23.98
CA ILE A 16 1.78 7.27 23.61
C ILE A 16 0.87 6.61 22.59
N GLU A 17 -0.42 6.56 22.91
CA GLU A 17 -1.45 6.08 22.00
C GLU A 17 -2.22 7.27 21.43
N VAL A 18 -2.49 7.24 20.12
CA VAL A 18 -3.34 8.22 19.44
C VAL A 18 -4.76 7.69 19.45
N ILE A 19 -5.64 8.37 20.19
CA ILE A 19 -7.05 8.01 20.35
C ILE A 19 -7.85 8.47 19.13
N LYS A 20 -7.58 9.70 18.69
CA LYS A 20 -8.34 10.36 17.63
C LYS A 20 -7.45 11.33 16.87
N VAL A 21 -7.69 11.43 15.57
CA VAL A 21 -7.10 12.47 14.72
C VAL A 21 -8.21 13.26 14.04
N THR A 22 -8.08 14.58 14.04
CA THR A 22 -8.98 15.51 13.35
C THR A 22 -8.19 16.31 12.31
N GLY A 23 -8.78 16.54 11.14
CA GLY A 23 -8.17 17.33 10.06
C GLY A 23 -7.34 16.54 9.04
N LEU A 24 -7.05 15.25 9.29
CA LEU A 24 -6.08 14.48 8.50
C LEU A 24 -6.51 14.21 7.05
N LEU A 25 -7.81 14.02 6.83
CA LEU A 25 -8.42 13.78 5.52
C LEU A 25 -8.99 15.06 4.88
N ASP A 26 -8.95 16.18 5.60
CA ASP A 26 -9.46 17.45 5.09
C ASP A 26 -8.53 17.97 3.99
N GLY A 27 -9.08 18.71 3.03
CA GLY A 27 -8.27 19.44 2.05
C GLY A 27 -7.72 20.72 2.66
N ALA A 28 -6.47 21.06 2.34
CA ALA A 28 -5.90 22.34 2.73
C ALA A 28 -6.70 23.50 2.12
N ALA A 29 -6.95 24.54 2.93
CA ALA A 29 -7.66 25.72 2.47
C ALA A 29 -6.82 26.51 1.45
N GLN A 30 -7.47 27.15 0.48
CA GLN A 30 -6.78 28.04 -0.45
C GLN A 30 -6.35 29.34 0.26
N ARG A 31 -5.14 29.80 -0.03
CA ARG A 31 -4.66 31.14 0.31
C ARG A 31 -5.26 32.12 -0.69
N ILE A 32 -6.34 32.79 -0.29
CA ILE A 32 -7.06 33.74 -1.13
C ILE A 32 -6.30 35.06 -1.18
N SER A 33 -5.71 35.38 -2.34
CA SER A 33 -5.26 36.74 -2.65
C SER A 33 -6.39 37.50 -3.34
N LYS A 34 -6.87 38.58 -2.71
CA LYS A 34 -7.96 39.40 -3.26
C LYS A 34 -7.62 40.88 -3.23
N ARG A 35 -7.98 41.60 -4.30
CA ARG A 35 -7.94 43.06 -4.37
C ARG A 35 -9.37 43.60 -4.25
N VAL A 36 -9.57 44.52 -3.32
CA VAL A 36 -10.84 45.23 -3.17
C VAL A 36 -10.80 46.49 -4.04
N TRP A 37 -11.85 46.70 -4.83
CA TRP A 37 -12.00 47.90 -5.66
C TRP A 37 -12.49 49.07 -4.79
N ALA A 38 -11.94 50.27 -5.02
CA ALA A 38 -12.37 51.46 -4.27
C ALA A 38 -13.70 52.04 -4.77
N ASP A 39 -14.01 51.79 -6.05
CA ASP A 39 -15.07 52.45 -6.81
C ASP A 39 -16.12 51.47 -7.37
N LYS A 40 -15.98 50.15 -7.13
CA LYS A 40 -16.84 49.10 -7.69
C LYS A 40 -17.26 48.10 -6.62
N SER A 41 -18.44 47.53 -6.80
CA SER A 41 -18.90 46.39 -6.00
C SER A 41 -18.11 45.12 -6.37
N GLY A 42 -17.68 44.36 -5.37
CA GLY A 42 -17.00 43.07 -5.54
C GLY A 42 -15.50 43.10 -5.25
N VAL A 43 -14.83 41.97 -5.49
CA VAL A 43 -13.38 41.79 -5.32
C VAL A 43 -12.80 41.09 -6.55
N ASP A 44 -11.56 41.42 -6.88
CA ASP A 44 -10.76 40.68 -7.86
C ASP A 44 -9.96 39.59 -7.14
N VAL A 45 -10.06 38.34 -7.61
CA VAL A 45 -9.40 37.16 -7.02
C VAL A 45 -8.53 36.54 -8.10
N ASP A 46 -7.25 36.33 -7.78
CA ASP A 46 -6.32 35.70 -8.70
C ASP A 46 -6.52 34.17 -8.69
N PHE A 47 -7.10 33.65 -9.76
CA PHE A 47 -7.30 32.20 -9.97
C PHE A 47 -6.14 31.54 -10.72
N ASN A 48 -5.17 32.31 -11.24
CA ASN A 48 -4.06 31.76 -12.04
C ASN A 48 -2.91 31.24 -11.17
N ASN A 49 -2.87 31.63 -9.89
CA ASN A 49 -1.82 31.28 -8.95
C ASN A 49 -2.41 30.78 -7.62
N ILE A 50 -3.15 29.66 -7.67
CA ILE A 50 -3.75 29.05 -6.48
C ILE A 50 -2.63 28.54 -5.56
N ARG A 51 -2.54 29.09 -4.35
CA ARG A 51 -1.66 28.62 -3.28
C ARG A 51 -2.49 28.04 -2.15
N LEU A 52 -1.95 27.07 -1.44
CA LEU A 52 -2.60 26.50 -0.26
C LEU A 52 -2.08 27.19 1.00
N LYS A 53 -2.95 27.32 2.00
CA LYS A 53 -2.58 27.73 3.35
C LYS A 53 -2.01 26.51 4.11
N GLU A 54 -1.20 26.74 5.13
CA GLU A 54 -0.87 25.70 6.11
C GLU A 54 -2.14 24.97 6.63
N GLN A 55 -1.99 23.68 6.94
CA GLN A 55 -3.09 22.82 7.38
C GLN A 55 -2.85 22.30 8.80
N ASP A 56 -3.81 22.53 9.68
CA ASP A 56 -3.71 22.11 11.07
C ASP A 56 -4.31 20.71 11.29
N TYR A 57 -3.65 19.93 12.10
CA TYR A 57 -4.07 18.61 12.56
C TYR A 57 -4.08 18.58 14.08
N THR A 58 -5.09 17.94 14.66
CA THR A 58 -5.16 17.71 16.10
C THR A 58 -5.22 16.22 16.39
N PHE A 59 -4.23 15.76 17.13
CA PHE A 59 -4.10 14.40 17.62
C PHE A 59 -4.45 14.39 19.11
N GLU A 60 -5.51 13.67 19.47
CA GLU A 60 -5.85 13.40 20.86
C GLU A 60 -5.06 12.17 21.30
N CYS A 61 -4.19 12.33 22.27
CA CYS A 61 -3.21 11.34 22.68
C CYS A 61 -3.31 11.02 24.17
N ILE A 62 -2.99 9.78 24.54
CA ILE A 62 -2.81 9.36 25.92
C ILE A 62 -1.41 8.77 26.11
N CYS A 63 -0.69 9.24 27.13
CA CYS A 63 0.56 8.64 27.58
C CYS A 63 0.31 7.91 28.90
N LEU A 64 0.73 6.64 28.97
CA LEU A 64 0.62 5.80 30.16
C LEU A 64 2.00 5.49 30.75
N ALA A 65 2.12 5.53 32.07
CA ALA A 65 3.36 5.21 32.78
C ALA A 65 3.12 4.70 34.21
N ASP A 66 4.08 3.95 34.77
CA ASP A 66 3.97 3.37 36.11
C ASP A 66 4.26 4.38 37.24
N SER A 67 4.82 5.55 36.88
CA SER A 67 5.04 6.64 37.82
C SER A 67 4.89 7.99 37.14
N LYS A 68 4.61 9.02 37.95
CA LYS A 68 4.59 10.41 37.47
C LYS A 68 5.93 10.83 36.84
N GLN A 69 7.07 10.39 37.39
CA GLN A 69 8.38 10.73 36.85
C GLN A 69 8.60 10.09 35.47
N ALA A 70 8.29 8.80 35.33
CA ALA A 70 8.37 8.11 34.05
C ALA A 70 7.49 8.75 32.97
N LEU A 71 6.32 9.30 33.37
CA LEU A 71 5.47 10.07 32.46
C LEU A 71 6.15 11.36 31.98
N VAL A 72 6.80 12.09 32.88
CA VAL A 72 7.56 13.31 32.53
C VAL A 72 8.70 12.97 31.58
N ASP A 73 9.47 11.92 31.86
CA ASP A 73 10.62 11.52 31.05
C ASP A 73 10.18 11.13 29.62
N LYS A 74 9.10 10.34 29.51
CA LYS A 74 8.48 9.97 28.21
C LYS A 74 8.02 11.20 27.43
N MET A 75 7.36 12.16 28.08
CA MET A 75 6.89 13.38 27.42
C MET A 75 8.05 14.31 27.01
N GLN A 76 9.15 14.34 27.76
CA GLN A 76 10.36 15.07 27.38
C GLN A 76 11.05 14.44 26.17
N ALA A 77 11.19 13.11 26.15
CA ALA A 77 11.73 12.37 25.01
C ALA A 77 10.85 12.56 23.76
N PHE A 78 9.52 12.49 23.90
CA PHE A 78 8.58 12.77 22.83
C PHE A 78 8.72 14.20 22.27
N ASN A 79 8.80 15.21 23.13
CA ASN A 79 9.00 16.61 22.68
C ASN A 79 10.34 16.80 21.96
N SER A 80 11.38 16.07 22.38
CA SER A 80 12.72 16.17 21.78
C SER A 80 12.75 15.67 20.34
N ALA A 81 11.83 14.77 19.95
CA ALA A 81 11.67 14.34 18.56
C ALA A 81 11.30 15.49 17.60
N PHE A 82 10.76 16.59 18.12
CA PHE A 82 10.39 17.79 17.35
C PHE A 82 11.43 18.92 17.46
N ALA A 83 12.60 18.69 18.09
CA ALA A 83 13.58 19.74 18.36
C ALA A 83 14.14 20.40 17.08
N ALA A 84 14.12 19.70 15.94
CA ALA A 84 14.52 20.24 14.64
C ALA A 84 13.54 21.28 14.07
N GLY A 85 12.36 21.45 14.68
CA GLY A 85 11.27 22.32 14.23
C GLY A 85 10.40 21.62 13.20
N LEU A 86 10.86 21.60 11.94
CA LEU A 86 10.19 20.91 10.84
C LEU A 86 10.65 19.45 10.77
N VAL A 87 9.68 18.54 10.71
CA VAL A 87 9.89 17.09 10.66
C VAL A 87 8.93 16.45 9.67
N VAL A 88 9.30 15.27 9.16
CA VAL A 88 8.41 14.46 8.33
C VAL A 88 7.52 13.62 9.24
N LEU A 89 6.20 13.80 9.14
CA LEU A 89 5.22 12.91 9.74
C LEU A 89 4.68 11.96 8.68
N SER A 90 4.88 10.67 8.91
CA SER A 90 4.33 9.59 8.09
C SER A 90 3.18 8.91 8.81
N VAL A 91 2.01 8.93 8.18
CA VAL A 91 0.85 8.13 8.60
C VAL A 91 0.84 6.87 7.75
N ARG A 92 0.79 5.69 8.38
CA ARG A 92 0.76 4.38 7.69
C ARG A 92 -0.37 3.51 8.22
N GLY A 93 -1.02 2.76 7.34
CA GLY A 93 -2.16 1.90 7.69
C GLY A 93 -2.99 1.63 6.45
N ASP A 94 -4.31 1.85 6.55
CA ASP A 94 -5.24 1.70 5.43
C ASP A 94 -4.92 2.65 4.26
N TYR A 95 -4.21 3.74 4.55
CA TYR A 95 -3.59 4.62 3.57
C TYR A 95 -2.23 5.09 4.09
N ARG A 96 -1.45 5.68 3.18
CA ARG A 96 -0.17 6.33 3.50
C ARG A 96 -0.22 7.81 3.17
N LYS A 97 0.22 8.65 4.11
CA LYS A 97 0.33 10.11 3.91
C LYS A 97 1.59 10.63 4.61
N GLY A 98 2.52 11.20 3.84
CA GLY A 98 3.66 11.96 4.35
C GLY A 98 3.33 13.45 4.42
N MET A 99 3.67 14.11 5.51
CA MET A 99 3.41 15.54 5.74
C MET A 99 4.63 16.22 6.34
N LEU A 100 4.89 17.46 5.95
CA LEU A 100 5.98 18.25 6.50
C LEU A 100 5.42 19.11 7.64
N VAL A 101 5.60 18.66 8.87
CA VAL A 101 4.90 19.23 10.02
C VAL A 101 5.84 19.89 11.01
N PHE A 102 5.31 20.87 11.74
CA PHE A 102 5.89 21.35 12.97
C PHE A 102 4.86 21.31 14.09
N LYS A 103 5.34 21.25 15.33
CA LYS A 103 4.50 21.18 16.53
C LYS A 103 4.18 22.58 17.04
N GLU A 104 2.94 22.83 17.46
CA GLU A 104 2.66 24.01 18.28
C GLU A 104 3.47 23.96 19.60
N PRO A 105 3.96 25.11 20.10
CA PRO A 105 4.88 25.14 21.24
C PRO A 105 4.28 24.52 22.50
N GLU A 106 3.00 24.75 22.77
CA GLU A 106 2.34 24.29 23.98
C GLU A 106 1.58 22.97 23.74
N ILE A 107 1.85 21.98 24.60
CA ILE A 107 1.01 20.79 24.74
C ILE A 107 0.13 20.97 25.96
N THR A 108 -1.16 21.25 25.75
CA THR A 108 -2.14 21.32 26.83
C THR A 108 -2.76 19.93 27.06
N GLY A 109 -2.80 19.50 28.31
CA GLY A 109 -3.38 18.21 28.67
C GLY A 109 -3.86 18.13 30.12
N LYS A 110 -4.45 16.99 30.45
CA LYS A 110 -4.96 16.64 31.77
C LYS A 110 -4.17 15.45 32.29
N TYR A 111 -3.58 15.64 33.47
CA TYR A 111 -2.96 14.57 34.22
C TYR A 111 -4.00 13.87 35.10
N SER A 112 -4.05 12.54 35.03
CA SER A 112 -4.80 11.71 35.95
C SER A 112 -3.83 10.92 36.83
N PRO A 113 -3.84 11.14 38.16
CA PRO A 113 -3.07 10.31 39.07
C PRO A 113 -3.59 8.86 39.05
N ALA A 114 -2.72 7.92 39.39
CA ALA A 114 -3.03 6.51 39.35
C ALA A 114 -4.20 6.13 40.27
N SER A 115 -5.21 5.47 39.70
CA SER A 115 -6.13 4.61 40.43
C SER A 115 -5.79 3.18 40.06
N GLY A 116 -5.00 2.48 40.89
CA GLY A 116 -4.54 1.11 40.61
C GLY A 116 -3.12 0.98 40.05
N GLY A 117 -2.26 2.00 40.19
CA GLY A 117 -0.81 1.91 39.89
C GLY A 117 -0.34 2.46 38.54
N GLN A 118 -1.25 2.90 37.66
CA GLN A 118 -0.91 3.45 36.35
C GLN A 118 -1.28 4.94 36.24
N HIS A 119 -0.32 5.79 35.89
CA HIS A 119 -0.48 7.22 35.65
C HIS A 119 -0.82 7.48 34.19
N ALA A 120 -1.71 8.44 33.95
CA ALA A 120 -2.13 8.81 32.60
C ALA A 120 -2.01 10.33 32.37
N TYR A 121 -1.62 10.70 31.15
CA TYR A 121 -1.66 12.08 30.68
C TYR A 121 -2.37 12.11 29.34
N LEU A 122 -3.55 12.74 29.32
CA LEU A 122 -4.37 12.91 28.13
C LEU A 122 -4.11 14.32 27.58
N PHE A 123 -3.67 14.44 26.33
CA PHE A 123 -3.27 15.72 25.77
C PHE A 123 -3.62 15.84 24.29
N ASN A 124 -3.74 17.09 23.84
CA ASN A 124 -3.89 17.39 22.42
C ASN A 124 -2.54 17.80 21.86
N LEU A 125 -2.07 17.05 20.87
CA LEU A 125 -0.94 17.40 20.04
C LEU A 125 -1.46 18.09 18.78
N LYS A 126 -1.12 19.37 18.65
CA LYS A 126 -1.41 20.14 17.46
C LYS A 126 -0.17 20.20 16.57
N LEU A 127 -0.35 19.80 15.32
CA LEU A 127 0.67 19.80 14.28
C LEU A 127 0.16 20.62 13.11
N THR A 128 1.03 21.39 12.49
CA THR A 128 0.71 22.19 11.31
C THR A 128 1.57 21.72 10.14
N ASP A 129 0.92 21.34 9.04
CA ASP A 129 1.57 21.09 7.74
C ASP A 129 2.04 22.41 7.17
N ALA A 130 3.36 22.60 7.11
CA ALA A 130 3.96 23.83 6.61
C ALA A 130 3.72 24.01 5.12
N ASN A 131 3.68 22.91 4.35
CA ASN A 131 3.44 22.95 2.92
C ASN A 131 2.60 21.75 2.46
N PRO A 132 1.26 21.88 2.46
CA PRO A 132 0.37 20.83 1.96
C PRO A 132 0.59 20.52 0.47
N ALA A 133 1.13 21.44 -0.33
CA ALA A 133 1.39 21.29 -1.75
C ALA A 133 2.79 20.75 -2.08
N ALA A 134 3.61 20.45 -1.07
CA ALA A 134 4.97 19.93 -1.25
C ALA A 134 5.01 18.66 -2.10
N THR A 135 6.06 18.51 -2.91
CA THR A 135 6.34 17.28 -3.65
C THR A 135 6.75 16.18 -2.67
N ARG A 136 6.13 15.00 -2.81
CA ARG A 136 6.31 13.86 -1.91
C ARG A 136 6.73 12.63 -2.69
N TRP A 137 7.63 11.86 -2.10
CA TRP A 137 8.10 10.62 -2.68
C TRP A 137 8.20 9.52 -1.61
N ILE A 138 8.00 8.29 -2.04
CA ILE A 138 8.15 7.10 -1.20
C ILE A 138 9.30 6.31 -1.80
N THR A 139 10.29 6.00 -0.98
CA THR A 139 11.36 5.08 -1.37
C THR A 139 11.59 4.03 -0.30
N TYR A 140 12.38 3.02 -0.64
CA TYR A 140 12.91 2.06 0.30
C TYR A 140 14.38 2.40 0.57
N GLY A 141 14.65 2.95 1.75
CA GLY A 141 16.01 3.13 2.22
C GLY A 141 16.61 1.77 2.54
N SER A 142 17.89 1.57 2.21
CA SER A 142 18.68 0.46 2.73
C SER A 142 20.10 0.94 3.03
N GLY A 143 20.75 0.28 3.98
CA GLY A 143 22.14 0.55 4.37
C GLY A 143 23.12 0.50 3.19
N ASP A 144 22.76 -0.28 2.17
CA ASP A 144 23.64 -0.64 1.07
C ASP A 144 23.30 0.11 -0.23
N VAL A 145 22.20 0.89 -0.25
CA VAL A 145 21.71 1.59 -1.46
C VAL A 145 21.71 3.10 -1.25
N VAL A 146 22.44 3.81 -2.10
CA VAL A 146 22.39 5.27 -2.21
C VAL A 146 21.15 5.64 -3.02
N ASN A 147 20.24 6.38 -2.40
CA ASN A 147 19.05 6.89 -3.05
C ASN A 147 19.37 8.21 -3.75
N THR A 148 19.00 8.33 -5.02
CA THR A 148 19.21 9.54 -5.83
C THR A 148 17.87 10.18 -6.16
N ILE A 149 17.76 11.50 -5.95
CA ILE A 149 16.65 12.34 -6.35
C ILE A 149 17.13 13.40 -7.33
N THR A 150 16.52 13.42 -8.51
CA THR A 150 16.72 14.49 -9.50
C THR A 150 15.71 15.61 -9.23
N TYR A 151 16.22 16.73 -8.74
CA TYR A 151 15.43 17.95 -8.57
C TYR A 151 15.51 18.79 -9.86
N ALA A 152 14.36 19.12 -10.44
CA ALA A 152 14.27 19.92 -11.65
C ALA A 152 13.84 21.38 -11.39
N GLY A 153 13.61 21.75 -10.13
CA GLY A 153 13.17 23.09 -9.78
C GLY A 153 14.29 24.11 -9.97
N THR A 154 13.95 25.26 -10.53
CA THR A 154 14.90 26.37 -10.77
C THR A 154 15.15 27.22 -9.53
N GLU A 155 14.25 27.15 -8.55
CA GLU A 155 14.35 27.87 -7.28
C GLU A 155 14.93 26.97 -6.19
N PRO A 156 15.68 27.54 -5.22
CA PRO A 156 16.17 26.78 -4.08
C PRO A 156 15.03 26.18 -3.25
N ALA A 157 15.19 24.94 -2.81
CA ALA A 157 14.23 24.24 -1.96
C ALA A 157 14.94 23.40 -0.89
N TYR A 158 14.23 22.95 0.14
CA TYR A 158 14.76 21.97 1.09
C TYR A 158 14.21 20.58 0.78
N ILE A 159 15.09 19.58 0.78
CA ILE A 159 14.68 18.17 0.83
C ILE A 159 14.75 17.67 2.27
N PHE A 160 13.74 16.91 2.64
CA PHE A 160 13.65 16.17 3.87
C PHE A 160 13.66 14.69 3.52
N TRP A 161 14.71 13.98 3.92
CA TRP A 161 14.93 12.58 3.53
C TRP A 161 14.06 11.59 4.33
N GLY A 162 13.25 12.08 5.28
CA GLY A 162 12.32 11.25 6.03
C GLY A 162 12.95 10.47 7.19
N ASP A 163 14.26 10.53 7.39
CA ASP A 163 15.00 9.96 8.53
C ASP A 163 15.53 11.02 9.51
N GLY A 164 15.17 12.29 9.28
CA GLY A 164 15.59 13.45 10.05
C GLY A 164 16.74 14.23 9.41
N ALA A 165 17.37 13.69 8.36
CA ALA A 165 18.30 14.45 7.54
C ALA A 165 17.54 15.45 6.66
N ARG A 166 18.16 16.62 6.46
CA ARG A 166 17.69 17.65 5.53
C ARG A 166 18.85 18.27 4.79
N GLU A 167 18.60 18.70 3.57
CA GLU A 167 19.60 19.32 2.71
C GLU A 167 18.98 20.47 1.91
N LEU A 168 19.76 21.51 1.64
CA LEU A 168 19.37 22.58 0.74
C LEU A 168 19.66 22.15 -0.70
N LEU A 169 18.65 22.19 -1.54
CA LEU A 169 18.74 22.04 -3.00
C LEU A 169 18.90 23.45 -3.61
N PRO A 170 20.11 23.91 -3.97
CA PRO A 170 20.30 25.26 -4.52
C PRO A 170 19.69 25.46 -5.91
N GLY A 171 19.36 24.40 -6.62
CA GLY A 171 18.82 24.43 -7.98
C GLY A 171 18.82 23.05 -8.63
N PRO A 172 18.61 22.96 -9.95
CA PRO A 172 18.46 21.68 -10.62
C PRO A 172 19.71 20.79 -10.47
N GLY A 173 19.51 19.51 -10.21
CA GLY A 173 20.61 18.55 -10.04
C GLY A 173 20.18 17.24 -9.39
N ASP A 174 21.14 16.33 -9.29
CA ASP A 174 20.98 15.06 -8.61
C ASP A 174 21.52 15.17 -7.18
N TYR A 175 20.71 14.74 -6.23
CA TYR A 175 21.01 14.77 -4.81
C TYR A 175 20.91 13.36 -4.26
N THR A 176 21.86 12.96 -3.43
CA THR A 176 21.97 11.59 -2.96
C THR A 176 21.92 11.49 -1.45
N HIS A 177 21.33 10.39 -0.96
CA HIS A 177 21.26 10.10 0.46
C HIS A 177 21.34 8.60 0.72
N GLN A 178 22.07 8.23 1.76
CA GLN A 178 22.24 6.85 2.18
C GLN A 178 21.59 6.66 3.55
N TYR A 179 20.69 5.71 3.64
CA TYR A 179 19.95 5.44 4.88
C TYR A 179 20.75 4.50 5.77
N ALA A 180 20.73 4.73 7.08
CA ALA A 180 21.42 3.86 8.02
C ALA A 180 20.72 2.49 8.22
N SER A 181 19.45 2.36 7.82
CA SER A 181 18.65 1.16 8.07
C SER A 181 17.70 0.89 6.92
N ALA A 182 17.39 -0.39 6.72
CA ALA A 182 16.43 -0.82 5.73
C ALA A 182 15.00 -0.48 6.14
N GLY A 183 14.21 0.09 5.22
CA GLY A 183 12.80 0.36 5.43
C GLY A 183 12.22 1.40 4.50
N GLU A 184 10.90 1.43 4.42
CA GLU A 184 10.19 2.46 3.67
C GLU A 184 10.30 3.83 4.35
N VAL A 185 10.55 4.87 3.57
CA VAL A 185 10.70 6.26 4.03
C VAL A 185 9.88 7.20 3.16
N ASP A 186 9.45 8.33 3.72
CA ASP A 186 8.72 9.38 3.02
C ASP A 186 9.65 10.58 2.85
N ILE A 187 10.03 10.86 1.61
CA ILE A 187 10.86 12.02 1.24
C ILE A 187 9.92 13.16 0.86
N ILE A 188 10.22 14.37 1.33
CA ILE A 188 9.44 15.56 1.01
C ILE A 188 10.38 16.66 0.53
N ILE A 189 10.09 17.24 -0.64
CA ILE A 189 10.76 18.45 -1.11
C ILE A 189 9.80 19.60 -0.87
N ASP A 190 10.23 20.59 -0.08
CA ASP A 190 9.46 21.79 0.21
C ASP A 190 9.49 22.76 -0.99
N ALA A 191 8.79 22.35 -2.05
CA ALA A 191 8.58 23.11 -3.26
C ALA A 191 7.20 22.77 -3.84
N ASP A 192 6.48 23.78 -4.31
CA ASP A 192 5.17 23.62 -4.91
C ASP A 192 5.30 23.15 -6.36
N GLY A 193 4.71 22.00 -6.69
CA GLY A 193 4.48 21.60 -8.09
C GLY A 193 5.74 21.36 -8.93
N VAL A 194 6.88 21.07 -8.30
CA VAL A 194 8.08 20.68 -9.04
C VAL A 194 7.87 19.28 -9.62
N THR A 195 7.76 19.20 -10.94
CA THR A 195 7.92 17.96 -11.71
C THR A 195 9.37 17.50 -11.60
N THR A 196 9.67 16.62 -10.65
CA THR A 196 10.93 15.87 -10.63
C THR A 196 10.99 14.99 -11.88
N VAL A 197 12.06 15.12 -12.68
CA VAL A 197 12.33 14.22 -13.82
C VAL A 197 12.98 12.97 -13.26
N GLY A 198 12.14 12.09 -12.75
CA GLY A 198 12.49 10.78 -12.23
C GLY A 198 11.17 10.06 -12.00
N TYR A 199 11.02 8.85 -12.54
CA TYR A 199 9.88 8.02 -12.16
C TYR A 199 9.85 7.94 -10.63
N PRO A 200 8.67 7.87 -9.98
CA PRO A 200 8.59 7.55 -8.56
C PRO A 200 9.15 6.16 -8.20
N TYR A 201 9.80 5.47 -9.14
CA TYR A 201 10.52 4.21 -8.98
C TYR A 201 11.77 4.25 -9.87
N THR A 202 12.95 4.05 -9.31
CA THR A 202 14.15 3.65 -10.06
C THR A 202 14.83 2.57 -9.21
N LEU A 203 14.86 1.34 -9.73
CA LEU A 203 15.62 0.22 -9.16
C LEU A 203 16.95 0.09 -9.92
N ASP A 204 17.99 -0.28 -9.19
CA ASP A 204 19.39 -0.41 -9.63
C ASP A 204 19.59 -1.61 -10.59
N PRO A 205 20.20 -1.45 -11.78
CA PRO A 205 20.22 -2.44 -12.85
C PRO A 205 21.47 -3.34 -12.89
N THR A 206 21.75 -4.11 -11.84
CA THR A 206 22.83 -5.12 -11.90
C THR A 206 22.46 -6.42 -11.21
N ASP A 207 21.82 -7.33 -11.95
CA ASP A 207 22.38 -8.66 -12.25
C ASP A 207 21.49 -9.38 -13.26
N GLY A 208 21.93 -9.37 -14.52
CA GLY A 208 21.20 -9.95 -15.64
C GLY A 208 21.31 -11.48 -15.68
N LEU A 209 20.17 -12.13 -15.93
CA LEU A 209 20.12 -13.43 -16.58
C LEU A 209 19.04 -13.39 -17.66
N SER A 210 19.47 -13.15 -18.90
CA SER A 210 18.62 -13.24 -20.09
C SER A 210 18.44 -14.70 -20.50
N PHE A 211 17.20 -15.14 -20.73
CA PHE A 211 16.91 -16.32 -21.55
C PHE A 211 15.96 -15.95 -22.68
N THR A 212 16.33 -16.39 -23.89
CA THR A 212 15.53 -16.29 -25.11
C THR A 212 15.08 -17.69 -25.49
N ALA A 213 13.77 -17.93 -25.64
CA ALA A 213 13.18 -18.75 -26.71
C ALA A 213 11.65 -18.93 -26.56
N ASN A 214 10.96 -18.47 -27.62
CA ASN A 214 9.68 -18.88 -28.21
C ASN A 214 8.94 -20.12 -27.64
N ASP A 215 7.62 -20.01 -27.45
CA ASP A 215 6.61 -20.58 -28.36
C ASP A 215 5.18 -20.29 -27.84
N ASP A 216 4.32 -19.79 -28.73
CA ASP A 216 2.90 -19.54 -28.50
C ASP A 216 2.12 -20.86 -28.33
N PHE A 217 1.25 -20.94 -27.31
CA PHE A 217 0.18 -21.95 -27.30
C PHE A 217 -1.17 -21.30 -26.94
N THR A 218 -2.12 -21.44 -27.86
CA THR A 218 -3.52 -21.01 -27.72
C THR A 218 -4.39 -22.22 -27.41
N PHE A 219 -5.24 -22.15 -26.40
CA PHE A 219 -6.38 -23.07 -26.25
C PHE A 219 -7.67 -22.28 -26.08
N ALA A 220 -8.63 -22.52 -26.97
CA ALA A 220 -10.00 -22.03 -26.87
C ALA A 220 -10.85 -23.04 -26.11
N VAL A 221 -11.69 -22.57 -25.18
CA VAL A 221 -12.78 -23.37 -24.62
C VAL A 221 -14.05 -22.51 -24.55
N ASP A 222 -15.13 -23.06 -25.09
CA ASP A 222 -16.46 -22.47 -25.26
C ASP A 222 -17.08 -21.98 -23.94
N ALA A 223 -17.62 -20.76 -23.96
CA ALA A 223 -18.40 -20.20 -22.87
C ALA A 223 -19.87 -20.64 -22.97
N VAL A 224 -20.35 -21.47 -22.05
CA VAL A 224 -21.78 -21.60 -21.80
C VAL A 224 -22.19 -20.52 -20.80
N LYS A 225 -22.93 -19.52 -21.28
CA LYS A 225 -23.49 -18.43 -20.49
C LYS A 225 -24.68 -18.95 -19.69
N TYR A 226 -24.48 -19.37 -18.43
CA TYR A 226 -25.60 -19.62 -17.52
C TYR A 226 -26.07 -18.33 -16.85
N GLY A 227 -27.36 -18.05 -17.02
CA GLY A 227 -28.04 -16.84 -16.55
C GLY A 227 -28.10 -16.72 -15.03
N ALA A 228 -28.32 -15.47 -14.61
CA ALA A 228 -28.58 -14.98 -13.27
C ALA A 228 -29.03 -16.02 -12.23
N PHE A 229 -28.22 -16.22 -11.19
CA PHE A 229 -28.70 -16.80 -9.95
C PHE A 229 -29.34 -15.72 -9.09
N GLY A 230 -30.67 -15.69 -9.08
CA GLY A 230 -31.44 -14.99 -8.06
C GLY A 230 -31.26 -15.68 -6.72
N HIS A 231 -30.65 -15.00 -5.76
CA HIS A 231 -30.95 -15.27 -4.36
C HIS A 231 -32.42 -14.88 -4.14
N PRO A 232 -33.28 -15.72 -3.52
CA PRO A 232 -34.74 -15.52 -3.46
C PRO A 232 -35.19 -14.29 -2.64
N THR A 233 -34.27 -13.41 -2.26
CA THR A 233 -34.53 -12.21 -1.46
C THR A 233 -33.85 -10.95 -2.02
N TYR A 234 -32.90 -11.08 -2.95
CA TYR A 234 -32.03 -9.96 -3.34
C TYR A 234 -31.76 -9.96 -4.85
N GLY A 235 -32.56 -9.18 -5.57
CA GLY A 235 -32.62 -9.17 -7.03
C GLY A 235 -31.75 -8.13 -7.74
N ASN A 236 -30.45 -8.03 -7.41
CA ASN A 236 -29.52 -7.17 -8.17
C ASN A 236 -28.29 -7.94 -8.64
N ALA A 237 -27.88 -7.67 -9.88
CA ALA A 237 -26.74 -8.31 -10.55
C ALA A 237 -25.41 -8.02 -9.83
N ILE A 238 -24.57 -9.06 -9.70
CA ILE A 238 -23.20 -8.94 -9.19
C ILE A 238 -22.29 -8.65 -10.38
N ASP A 239 -21.75 -7.43 -10.50
CA ASP A 239 -20.65 -7.16 -11.42
C ASP A 239 -19.35 -7.63 -10.76
N SER A 240 -18.82 -8.76 -11.27
CA SER A 240 -17.51 -9.28 -10.89
C SER A 240 -16.48 -8.79 -11.91
N LYS A 241 -15.36 -8.22 -11.46
CA LYS A 241 -14.28 -7.75 -12.33
C LYS A 241 -12.96 -8.42 -11.99
N TRP A 242 -12.22 -8.82 -13.01
CA TRP A 242 -10.83 -9.23 -12.92
C TRP A 242 -9.93 -8.02 -13.08
N GLN A 243 -8.87 -7.95 -12.27
CA GLN A 243 -7.76 -7.03 -12.47
C GLN A 243 -6.44 -7.79 -12.49
N ILE A 244 -5.61 -7.51 -13.49
CA ILE A 244 -4.18 -7.87 -13.48
C ILE A 244 -3.43 -6.63 -13.05
N ILE A 245 -2.69 -6.74 -11.95
CA ILE A 245 -1.92 -5.63 -11.39
C ILE A 245 -0.45 -6.04 -11.44
N ARG A 246 0.39 -5.17 -11.96
CA ARG A 246 1.85 -5.32 -11.96
C ARG A 246 2.45 -4.12 -11.29
N ASP A 247 3.28 -4.36 -10.29
CA ASP A 247 4.02 -3.29 -9.60
C ASP A 247 3.07 -2.16 -9.10
N GLY A 248 1.87 -2.55 -8.64
CA GLY A 248 0.81 -1.63 -8.17
C GLY A 248 -0.04 -0.98 -9.26
N VAL A 249 0.25 -1.21 -10.54
CA VAL A 249 -0.48 -0.65 -11.69
C VAL A 249 -1.46 -1.67 -12.28
N VAL A 250 -2.73 -1.30 -12.42
CA VAL A 250 -3.73 -2.14 -13.11
C VAL A 250 -3.41 -2.17 -14.61
N LEU A 251 -2.93 -3.31 -15.10
CA LEU A 251 -2.63 -3.55 -16.51
C LEU A 251 -3.87 -3.90 -17.32
N LEU A 252 -4.84 -4.57 -16.69
CA LEU A 252 -6.06 -5.03 -17.35
C LEU A 252 -7.20 -5.05 -16.33
N GLU A 253 -8.36 -4.54 -16.73
CA GLU A 253 -9.63 -4.70 -16.00
C GLU A 253 -10.69 -5.27 -16.96
N THR A 254 -11.36 -6.36 -16.56
CA THR A 254 -12.40 -6.97 -17.39
C THR A 254 -13.51 -7.64 -16.58
N ASN A 255 -14.73 -7.61 -17.12
CA ASN A 255 -15.88 -8.32 -16.56
C ASN A 255 -16.07 -9.70 -17.22
N ALA A 256 -15.08 -10.17 -17.99
CA ALA A 256 -15.14 -11.44 -18.70
C ALA A 256 -15.18 -12.62 -17.72
N SER A 257 -15.96 -13.64 -18.04
CA SER A 257 -16.02 -14.90 -17.27
C SER A 257 -14.74 -15.75 -17.42
N VAL A 258 -13.95 -15.48 -18.45
CA VAL A 258 -12.65 -16.11 -18.76
C VAL A 258 -11.62 -15.00 -18.95
N LEU A 259 -10.50 -15.12 -18.24
CA LEU A 259 -9.34 -14.23 -18.39
C LEU A 259 -8.18 -15.03 -18.98
N ASN A 260 -7.89 -14.79 -20.27
CA ASN A 260 -6.70 -15.31 -20.92
C ASN A 260 -5.71 -14.16 -21.08
N TYR A 261 -4.56 -14.27 -20.42
CA TYR A 261 -3.49 -13.28 -20.53
C TYR A 261 -2.19 -14.01 -20.83
N SER A 262 -1.75 -13.95 -22.08
CA SER A 262 -0.41 -14.34 -22.49
C SER A 262 0.30 -13.10 -23.03
N GLN A 263 1.37 -12.70 -22.35
CA GLN A 263 2.26 -11.69 -22.86
C GLN A 263 3.67 -12.16 -22.55
N ALA A 264 4.50 -12.28 -23.58
CA ALA A 264 5.91 -12.56 -23.40
C ALA A 264 6.53 -11.32 -22.75
N PHE A 265 7.05 -11.47 -21.54
CA PHE A 265 7.79 -10.42 -20.87
C PHE A 265 9.27 -10.73 -20.92
N THR A 266 10.06 -9.77 -21.39
CA THR A 266 11.50 -9.78 -21.11
C THR A 266 11.65 -9.38 -19.65
N VAL A 267 11.76 -10.39 -18.78
CA VAL A 267 11.91 -10.18 -17.34
C VAL A 267 13.36 -9.83 -17.05
N ASN A 268 13.66 -8.53 -17.00
CA ASN A 268 14.97 -8.02 -16.59
C ASN A 268 15.02 -7.66 -15.08
N GLU A 269 13.90 -7.78 -14.35
CA GLU A 269 13.75 -7.42 -12.93
C GLU A 269 12.75 -8.37 -12.22
N PRO A 270 12.86 -8.59 -10.88
CA PRO A 270 11.85 -9.33 -10.12
C PRO A 270 10.54 -8.55 -10.10
N THR A 271 9.54 -9.04 -10.83
CA THR A 271 8.22 -8.42 -10.93
C THR A 271 7.24 -9.09 -9.98
N VAL A 272 6.42 -8.28 -9.32
CA VAL A 272 5.31 -8.79 -8.49
C VAL A 272 4.04 -8.63 -9.30
N PHE A 273 3.52 -9.77 -9.75
CA PHE A 273 2.20 -9.85 -10.34
C PHE A 273 1.18 -10.14 -9.24
N GLU A 274 0.16 -9.29 -9.15
CA GLU A 274 -0.99 -9.47 -8.29
C GLU A 274 -2.24 -9.68 -9.15
N LEU A 275 -2.91 -10.82 -8.96
CA LEU A 275 -4.20 -11.08 -9.55
C LEU A 275 -5.28 -10.76 -8.51
N ARG A 276 -6.21 -9.85 -8.83
CA ARG A 276 -7.35 -9.56 -7.96
C ARG A 276 -8.67 -9.90 -8.64
N LEU A 277 -9.55 -10.61 -7.94
CA LEU A 277 -10.97 -10.73 -8.29
C LEU A 277 -11.80 -9.83 -7.37
N TRP A 278 -12.57 -8.93 -7.98
CA TRP A 278 -13.45 -8.00 -7.28
C TRP A 278 -14.89 -8.43 -7.51
N ALA A 279 -15.70 -8.48 -6.46
CA ALA A 279 -17.15 -8.59 -6.58
C ALA A 279 -17.79 -7.33 -6.00
N LEU A 280 -18.47 -6.55 -6.83
CA LEU A 280 -19.18 -5.36 -6.36
C LEU A 280 -20.57 -5.77 -5.84
N TYR A 281 -20.84 -5.51 -4.56
CA TYR A 281 -22.18 -5.66 -4.00
C TYR A 281 -22.85 -4.29 -3.88
N ASN A 282 -23.98 -4.12 -4.58
CA ASN A 282 -24.85 -2.96 -4.42
C ASN A 282 -25.88 -3.25 -3.33
N TYR A 283 -25.69 -2.68 -2.14
CA TYR A 283 -26.63 -2.82 -1.02
C TYR A 283 -27.35 -1.49 -0.79
N ASN A 284 -28.61 -1.36 -1.24
CA ASN A 284 -29.49 -0.20 -0.92
C ASN A 284 -28.77 1.18 -0.92
N GLY A 285 -27.99 1.50 -1.96
CA GLY A 285 -27.30 2.78 -2.09
C GLY A 285 -25.97 2.92 -1.32
N ALA A 286 -25.50 1.86 -0.65
CA ALA A 286 -24.15 1.73 -0.11
C ALA A 286 -23.38 0.68 -0.91
N THR A 287 -22.26 1.09 -1.49
CA THR A 287 -21.31 0.17 -2.15
C THR A 287 -20.52 -0.54 -1.05
N PHE A 288 -20.66 -1.87 -0.98
CA PHE A 288 -19.89 -2.69 -0.04
C PHE A 288 -18.80 -3.43 -0.81
N TRP A 289 -17.56 -3.31 -0.32
CA TRP A 289 -16.38 -3.88 -0.95
C TRP A 289 -16.07 -5.23 -0.31
N LEU A 290 -16.13 -6.30 -1.10
CA LEU A 290 -15.63 -7.61 -0.70
C LEU A 290 -14.57 -8.00 -1.72
N SER A 291 -13.29 -8.05 -1.29
CA SER A 291 -12.31 -8.80 -2.06
C SER A 291 -12.66 -10.27 -1.84
N LYS A 292 -13.13 -10.92 -2.90
CA LYS A 292 -13.61 -12.30 -2.83
C LYS A 292 -12.54 -13.18 -3.45
N ASP A 293 -12.27 -14.29 -2.77
CA ASP A 293 -11.41 -15.34 -3.29
C ASP A 293 -11.84 -15.74 -4.72
N PRO A 294 -10.92 -16.02 -5.67
CA PRO A 294 -11.27 -16.37 -7.04
C PRO A 294 -12.07 -17.68 -7.17
N PHE A 295 -12.27 -18.41 -6.07
CA PHE A 295 -12.77 -19.77 -6.02
C PHE A 295 -14.30 -19.90 -5.84
N ASN A 296 -15.06 -18.80 -5.82
CA ASN A 296 -16.50 -18.85 -5.51
C ASN A 296 -17.42 -18.86 -6.75
N LYS A 297 -16.87 -19.17 -7.93
CA LYS A 297 -17.57 -19.46 -9.20
C LYS A 297 -16.63 -20.28 -10.09
N THR A 298 -17.16 -20.97 -11.11
CA THR A 298 -16.35 -21.66 -12.12
C THR A 298 -15.56 -20.65 -12.94
N HIS A 299 -14.34 -20.38 -12.49
CA HIS A 299 -13.41 -19.46 -13.12
C HIS A 299 -12.15 -20.21 -13.54
N THR A 300 -11.76 -19.99 -14.78
CA THR A 300 -10.48 -20.45 -15.32
C THR A 300 -9.52 -19.28 -15.41
N VAL A 301 -8.38 -19.42 -14.75
CA VAL A 301 -7.28 -18.45 -14.72
C VAL A 301 -6.05 -19.15 -15.30
N ASN A 302 -5.56 -18.64 -16.43
CA ASN A 302 -4.35 -19.16 -17.08
C ASN A 302 -3.29 -18.05 -17.11
N LEU A 303 -2.23 -18.22 -16.31
CA LEU A 303 -1.08 -17.33 -16.19
C LEU A 303 0.21 -18.16 -16.36
N VAL A 304 0.39 -18.71 -17.56
CA VAL A 304 1.51 -19.60 -17.90
C VAL A 304 2.71 -18.76 -18.34
N ASN A 305 3.92 -19.08 -17.86
CA ASN A 305 5.16 -18.33 -18.16
C ASN A 305 5.05 -16.82 -17.92
N ALA A 306 4.25 -16.41 -16.93
CA ALA A 306 3.93 -15.00 -16.68
C ALA A 306 4.98 -14.28 -15.80
N GLY A 307 6.04 -14.98 -15.37
CA GLY A 307 7.08 -14.41 -14.51
C GLY A 307 6.64 -14.21 -13.05
N ILE A 308 5.63 -14.95 -12.60
CA ILE A 308 5.08 -14.81 -11.25
C ILE A 308 6.05 -15.42 -10.24
N THR A 309 6.47 -14.63 -9.25
CA THR A 309 7.41 -15.05 -8.19
C THR A 309 6.75 -15.26 -6.84
N THR A 310 5.60 -14.62 -6.61
CA THR A 310 4.93 -14.60 -5.30
C THR A 310 3.43 -14.77 -5.46
N TYR A 311 2.83 -15.57 -4.58
CA TYR A 311 1.40 -15.66 -4.32
C TYR A 311 1.15 -15.24 -2.88
N ARG A 312 0.05 -14.50 -2.64
CA ARG A 312 -0.45 -14.15 -1.30
C ARG A 312 -1.96 -14.30 -1.25
N HIS A 313 -2.47 -14.92 -0.20
CA HIS A 313 -3.88 -15.05 0.06
C HIS A 313 -4.37 -13.90 0.97
N GLY A 314 -5.42 -13.19 0.55
CA GLY A 314 -6.04 -12.15 1.35
C GLY A 314 -6.84 -12.76 2.51
N LYS A 315 -6.58 -12.32 3.75
CA LYS A 315 -7.31 -12.80 4.94
C LYS A 315 -8.79 -12.41 4.90
N PHE A 316 -9.67 -13.34 4.53
CA PHE A 316 -11.12 -13.24 4.77
C PHE A 316 -11.62 -14.46 5.56
N PRO A 317 -12.67 -14.32 6.39
CA PRO A 317 -13.26 -15.45 7.11
C PRO A 317 -13.76 -16.51 6.11
N PRO A 318 -13.68 -17.81 6.46
CA PRO A 318 -14.08 -18.90 5.58
C PRO A 318 -15.58 -18.79 5.27
N TYR A 319 -15.90 -18.26 4.09
CA TYR A 319 -17.24 -18.40 3.53
C TYR A 319 -17.35 -19.78 2.89
N PRO A 320 -18.50 -20.48 3.01
CA PRO A 320 -18.69 -21.76 2.34
C PRO A 320 -18.45 -21.57 0.84
N ALA A 321 -17.47 -22.32 0.33
CA ALA A 321 -17.04 -22.27 -1.05
C ALA A 321 -18.08 -22.95 -1.94
N TYR A 322 -18.54 -22.22 -2.95
CA TYR A 322 -19.41 -22.76 -4.00
C TYR A 322 -18.75 -22.47 -5.35
N GLY A 323 -17.86 -23.35 -5.82
CA GLY A 323 -17.28 -23.24 -7.16
C GLY A 323 -16.06 -24.12 -7.39
N THR A 324 -16.02 -24.77 -8.56
CA THR A 324 -14.82 -25.40 -9.12
C THR A 324 -13.86 -24.33 -9.60
N ALA A 325 -12.60 -24.35 -9.17
CA ALA A 325 -11.60 -23.40 -9.67
C ALA A 325 -10.60 -24.10 -10.58
N HIS A 326 -10.25 -23.43 -11.68
CA HIS A 326 -9.26 -23.91 -12.63
C HIS A 326 -8.13 -22.88 -12.71
N LEU A 327 -7.02 -23.13 -12.02
CA LEU A 327 -5.88 -22.23 -11.96
C LEU A 327 -4.66 -22.88 -12.61
N ASN A 328 -4.11 -22.24 -13.63
CA ASN A 328 -2.88 -22.65 -14.29
C ASN A 328 -1.82 -21.56 -14.17
N LEU A 329 -0.82 -21.82 -13.35
CA LEU A 329 0.37 -21.04 -13.05
C LEU A 329 1.65 -21.78 -13.49
N SER A 330 1.55 -22.62 -14.53
CA SER A 330 2.71 -23.37 -14.99
C SER A 330 3.80 -22.47 -15.59
N GLY A 331 5.06 -22.89 -15.47
CA GLY A 331 6.17 -22.16 -16.09
C GLY A 331 6.59 -20.86 -15.40
N ASN A 332 6.15 -20.62 -14.16
CA ASN A 332 6.51 -19.43 -13.38
C ASN A 332 7.75 -19.66 -12.49
N ALA A 333 8.00 -18.73 -11.56
CA ALA A 333 9.15 -18.73 -10.63
C ALA A 333 8.70 -18.59 -9.16
N LEU A 334 7.57 -19.22 -8.79
CA LEU A 334 6.98 -19.12 -7.47
C LEU A 334 7.93 -19.62 -6.37
N SER A 335 8.10 -18.82 -5.32
CA SER A 335 8.83 -19.24 -4.11
C SER A 335 8.15 -20.43 -3.40
N GLN A 336 8.90 -21.18 -2.60
CA GLN A 336 8.36 -22.31 -1.82
C GLN A 336 7.20 -21.86 -0.91
N ALA A 337 7.37 -20.73 -0.23
CA ALA A 337 6.32 -20.16 0.63
C ALA A 337 5.03 -19.86 -0.15
N SER A 338 5.15 -19.33 -1.38
CA SER A 338 4.01 -19.02 -2.24
C SER A 338 3.32 -20.27 -2.79
N VAL A 339 4.10 -21.29 -3.15
CA VAL A 339 3.55 -22.61 -3.54
C VAL A 339 2.77 -23.22 -2.39
N ASP A 340 3.33 -23.24 -1.19
CA ASP A 340 2.69 -23.80 0.00
C ASP A 340 1.43 -23.03 0.39
N GLU A 341 1.48 -21.69 0.38
CA GLU A 341 0.33 -20.83 0.67
C GLU A 341 -0.81 -21.01 -0.34
N LEU A 342 -0.48 -21.17 -1.62
CA LEU A 342 -1.48 -21.44 -2.66
C LEU A 342 -2.16 -22.79 -2.46
N LEU A 343 -1.39 -23.83 -2.14
CA LEU A 343 -1.94 -25.16 -1.88
C LEU A 343 -2.83 -25.18 -0.64
N LEU A 344 -2.39 -24.56 0.46
CA LEU A 344 -3.15 -24.47 1.70
C LEU A 344 -4.43 -23.63 1.53
N SER A 345 -4.35 -22.49 0.85
CA SER A 345 -5.54 -21.68 0.57
C SER A 345 -6.52 -22.40 -0.33
N SER A 346 -6.02 -23.08 -1.38
CA SER A 346 -6.84 -23.92 -2.26
C SER A 346 -7.53 -25.04 -1.47
N GLU A 347 -6.83 -25.70 -0.55
CA GLU A 347 -7.40 -26.75 0.30
C GLU A 347 -8.59 -26.26 1.13
N ILE A 348 -8.45 -25.07 1.75
CA ILE A 348 -9.47 -24.45 2.60
C ILE A 348 -10.75 -24.17 1.81
N VAL A 349 -10.62 -23.72 0.55
CA VAL A 349 -11.76 -23.28 -0.28
C VAL A 349 -12.18 -24.28 -1.35
N ALA A 350 -11.50 -25.42 -1.45
CA ALA A 350 -11.81 -26.43 -2.46
C ALA A 350 -13.17 -27.09 -2.23
N SER A 351 -14.06 -26.97 -3.23
CA SER A 351 -15.16 -27.92 -3.49
C SER A 351 -14.67 -29.11 -4.33
N ASP A 352 -15.56 -30.02 -4.70
CA ASP A 352 -15.18 -31.18 -5.54
C ASP A 352 -14.80 -30.78 -6.97
N ASN A 353 -13.82 -31.46 -7.58
CA ASN A 353 -13.41 -31.39 -9.00
C ASN A 353 -12.80 -30.05 -9.50
N GLY A 354 -11.71 -29.58 -8.89
CA GLY A 354 -10.93 -28.43 -9.37
C GLY A 354 -9.67 -28.79 -10.17
N TYR A 355 -9.00 -27.78 -10.71
CA TYR A 355 -7.73 -27.91 -11.44
C TYR A 355 -6.73 -26.89 -10.92
N LEU A 356 -5.54 -27.34 -10.54
CA LEU A 356 -4.42 -26.50 -10.12
C LEU A 356 -3.13 -26.97 -10.78
N ASN A 357 -2.54 -26.13 -11.62
CA ASN A 357 -1.25 -26.43 -12.24
C ASN A 357 -0.21 -25.38 -11.85
N ILE A 358 0.76 -25.79 -11.04
CA ILE A 358 1.94 -25.01 -10.62
C ILE A 358 3.25 -25.71 -11.06
N SER A 359 3.19 -26.55 -12.09
CA SER A 359 4.35 -27.27 -12.62
C SER A 359 5.16 -26.45 -13.64
N GLY A 360 6.39 -26.87 -13.94
CA GLY A 360 7.28 -26.20 -14.90
C GLY A 360 7.97 -24.96 -14.35
N GLY A 361 8.79 -24.31 -15.19
CA GLY A 361 9.55 -23.11 -14.83
C GLY A 361 10.53 -23.35 -13.68
N THR A 362 10.72 -22.33 -12.84
CA THR A 362 11.48 -22.39 -11.58
C THR A 362 10.56 -22.31 -10.35
N ASN A 363 9.26 -22.64 -10.51
CA ASN A 363 8.36 -22.83 -9.37
C ASN A 363 9.01 -23.80 -8.37
N ALA A 364 9.06 -23.41 -7.10
CA ALA A 364 9.68 -24.21 -6.07
C ALA A 364 8.90 -25.50 -5.77
N VAL A 365 9.60 -26.51 -5.25
CA VAL A 365 8.99 -27.75 -4.78
C VAL A 365 8.23 -27.47 -3.47
N PRO A 366 6.96 -27.92 -3.32
CA PRO A 366 6.19 -27.76 -2.09
C PRO A 366 6.89 -28.41 -0.89
N ASN A 367 6.68 -27.84 0.30
CA ASN A 367 7.13 -28.45 1.54
C ASN A 367 6.16 -29.55 2.02
N ALA A 368 6.42 -30.15 3.18
CA ALA A 368 5.58 -31.23 3.73
C ALA A 368 4.09 -30.82 3.93
N SER A 369 3.82 -29.58 4.32
CA SER A 369 2.46 -29.03 4.43
C SER A 369 1.81 -28.85 3.05
N GLY A 370 2.56 -28.34 2.06
CA GLY A 370 2.09 -28.26 0.67
C GLY A 370 1.74 -29.64 0.10
N ILE A 371 2.57 -30.65 0.35
CA ILE A 371 2.29 -32.05 -0.03
C ILE A 371 1.02 -32.58 0.65
N SER A 372 0.81 -32.27 1.94
CA SER A 372 -0.42 -32.65 2.62
C SER A 372 -1.66 -32.02 1.97
N ALA A 373 -1.60 -30.74 1.64
CA ALA A 373 -2.68 -30.02 0.96
C ALA A 373 -2.97 -30.60 -0.43
N ILE A 374 -1.93 -30.99 -1.20
CA ILE A 374 -2.07 -31.70 -2.48
C ILE A 374 -2.88 -32.98 -2.30
N ASN A 375 -2.56 -33.80 -1.31
CA ASN A 375 -3.28 -35.04 -1.05
C ASN A 375 -4.75 -34.78 -0.69
N THR A 376 -5.03 -33.74 0.11
CA THR A 376 -6.41 -33.35 0.41
C THR A 376 -7.15 -32.91 -0.86
N LEU A 377 -6.55 -32.07 -1.70
CA LEU A 377 -7.14 -31.61 -2.95
C LEU A 377 -7.45 -32.78 -3.90
N ILE A 378 -6.50 -33.70 -4.09
CA ILE A 378 -6.70 -34.91 -4.90
C ILE A 378 -7.83 -35.77 -4.34
N SER A 379 -7.95 -35.90 -3.02
CA SER A 379 -9.06 -36.64 -2.40
C SER A 379 -10.44 -36.00 -2.64
N LYS A 380 -10.47 -34.67 -2.88
CA LYS A 380 -11.64 -33.90 -3.33
C LYS A 380 -11.82 -33.94 -4.86
N GLY A 381 -11.09 -34.79 -5.58
CA GLY A 381 -11.18 -34.93 -7.03
C GLY A 381 -10.46 -33.85 -7.83
N TRP A 382 -9.53 -33.09 -7.23
CA TRP A 382 -8.76 -32.11 -7.97
C TRP A 382 -7.64 -32.75 -8.80
N GLU A 383 -7.39 -32.16 -9.96
CA GLU A 383 -6.16 -32.38 -10.73
C GLU A 383 -5.11 -31.36 -10.28
N VAL A 384 -4.04 -31.85 -9.64
CA VAL A 384 -2.95 -30.98 -9.15
C VAL A 384 -1.62 -31.35 -9.81
N TYR A 385 -1.02 -30.40 -10.53
CA TYR A 385 0.29 -30.54 -11.17
C TYR A 385 1.30 -29.62 -10.48
N TYR A 386 2.47 -30.15 -10.09
CA TYR A 386 3.48 -29.41 -9.35
C TYR A 386 4.89 -29.93 -9.67
N ASN A 387 5.92 -29.15 -9.34
CA ASN A 387 7.31 -29.60 -9.46
C ASN A 387 7.64 -30.58 -8.34
N ALA A 388 8.02 -31.81 -8.70
CA ALA A 388 8.51 -32.81 -7.75
C ALA A 388 10.02 -32.62 -7.50
N SER A 389 10.45 -33.02 -6.29
CA SER A 389 11.87 -33.04 -5.88
C SER A 389 12.72 -34.00 -6.69
#